data_AF-A0A2E0X9X1-F1
#
_entry.id   AF-A0A2E0X9X1-F1
#
_cell.length_a   1.000
_cell.length_b   1.000
_cell.length_c   1.000
_cell.angle_alpha   90.00
_cell.angle_beta   90.00
_cell.angle_gamma   90.00
#
_symmetry.space_group_name_H-M   'P 1'
#
loop_
_entity.id
_entity.type
_entity.pdbx_description
1 polymer ?
#
loop_
_entity_poly.entity_id
_entity_poly.type
_entity_poly.pdbx_seq_one_letter_code
_entity_poly.pdbx_strand_id
1 'polypeptide(L)'
;MQTHRLDRFATRAAVVALVATMFAASRSDAFDVFWTVGTGSWNTGSNWDSGFPPDQAFEEVGNINNGGTATLNTAAASDAAGLVLGLETGDTGSLHIQSGGSLGLVASTGGTTGTLNIGLNGGSGVVQVDGGGSLSTTLVDMNNGSVLEIGGGTGTASVMSTGGMWLAGRTITHGSGHTFSAATFVNFEGGSEYVLDLKSNTHTKLTAGGTIANVQGALVVQTSGGYTPSLGASWDILEGATITGGGFDIDTSAVSLAPGSGYRTRLVDNGASRTMQLYYDSLATLLVNTSTGAMSLVSESGNAIDVIGYSVTSGGGALNPTNFNGLANQSFPGWQVAGTPSANAFDELNATGSLALDGSAISLGNAFAAPTEFGVSPDINFEYAVAGELQPTTGIVKMSGVAAVNNLLLKVDPATGEGQLKNSSTFDIEILGYSIVSNSGSLNETTWTSLADDSTPGWDEAASDATGLSELVPTGSPFVMTAGQSFSMGDMFTVGGSKDLTIDFIYAPAGVGEIRQGVVQYGPIDPMTPGDFNGDSAVDGADFLAWQRNPSVGNLADWQANYGTGAATGAVAAVPEPTTTWLVACAALALGACRTARRR
;
A
#
# COMPACT_ATOMS: atom_id res chain seq x y z
N MET A 1 -71.31 67.31 -39.92
CA MET A 1 -70.97 67.44 -38.49
C MET A 1 -71.10 66.06 -37.88
N GLN A 2 -70.00 65.58 -37.29
CA GLN A 2 -69.84 64.44 -36.38
C GLN A 2 -70.80 63.25 -36.44
N THR A 3 -70.29 62.10 -36.88
CA THR A 3 -70.27 60.82 -36.15
C THR A 3 -69.61 59.78 -37.04
N HIS A 4 -68.39 59.33 -36.70
CA HIS A 4 -67.74 58.06 -37.09
C HIS A 4 -66.23 58.14 -36.80
N ARG A 5 -65.87 58.29 -35.53
CA ARG A 5 -64.50 58.09 -35.05
C ARG A 5 -64.59 57.63 -33.60
N LEU A 6 -64.81 56.34 -33.36
CA LEU A 6 -64.53 55.71 -32.06
C LEU A 6 -64.34 54.19 -32.13
N ASP A 7 -64.66 53.50 -33.22
CA ASP A 7 -64.54 52.02 -33.29
C ASP A 7 -63.20 51.45 -33.81
N ARG A 8 -62.17 52.27 -34.06
CA ARG A 8 -60.88 51.76 -34.61
C ARG A 8 -59.73 51.65 -33.62
N PHE A 9 -59.92 52.04 -32.35
CA PHE A 9 -58.87 51.92 -31.33
C PHE A 9 -59.05 50.73 -30.37
N ALA A 10 -60.26 50.18 -30.21
CA ALA A 10 -60.49 49.05 -29.31
C ALA A 10 -59.99 47.70 -29.88
N THR A 11 -59.97 47.54 -31.21
CA THR A 11 -59.61 46.26 -31.86
C THR A 11 -58.10 46.04 -32.00
N ARG A 12 -57.27 47.09 -31.86
CA ARG A 12 -55.80 46.96 -31.91
C ARG A 12 -55.17 46.71 -30.53
N ALA A 13 -55.81 47.13 -29.45
CA ALA A 13 -55.36 46.82 -28.09
C ALA A 13 -55.64 45.35 -27.70
N ALA A 14 -56.73 44.76 -28.20
CA ALA A 14 -57.07 43.36 -27.93
C ALA A 14 -56.17 42.36 -28.68
N VAL A 15 -55.65 42.71 -29.87
CA VAL A 15 -54.77 41.82 -30.65
C VAL A 15 -53.32 41.86 -30.16
N VAL A 16 -52.85 43.00 -29.61
CA VAL A 16 -51.52 43.06 -28.98
C VAL A 16 -51.50 42.38 -27.61
N ALA A 17 -52.61 42.43 -26.86
CA ALA A 17 -52.74 41.66 -25.61
C ALA A 17 -52.85 40.14 -25.85
N LEU A 18 -53.43 39.70 -26.97
CA LEU A 18 -53.53 38.28 -27.32
C LEU A 18 -52.20 37.67 -27.81
N VAL A 19 -51.34 38.48 -28.43
CA VAL A 19 -49.96 38.05 -28.80
C VAL A 19 -49.02 38.08 -27.58
N ALA A 20 -49.27 38.96 -26.59
CA ALA A 20 -48.51 38.96 -25.33
C ALA A 20 -48.86 37.77 -24.39
N THR A 21 -50.03 37.16 -24.54
CA THR A 21 -50.41 35.92 -23.81
C THR A 21 -50.11 34.63 -24.58
N MET A 22 -49.60 34.70 -25.82
CA MET A 22 -49.11 33.54 -26.57
C MET A 22 -47.60 33.28 -26.42
N PHE A 23 -46.88 34.10 -25.64
CA PHE A 23 -45.77 33.60 -24.83
C PHE A 23 -46.34 32.94 -23.56
N ALA A 24 -47.33 32.05 -23.77
CA ALA A 24 -47.68 31.06 -22.77
C ALA A 24 -46.41 30.24 -22.56
N ALA A 25 -45.98 30.16 -21.29
CA ALA A 25 -44.94 29.28 -20.80
C ALA A 25 -44.77 28.07 -21.73
N SER A 26 -43.74 28.12 -22.59
CA SER A 26 -43.15 26.90 -23.08
C SER A 26 -42.78 26.15 -21.83
N ARG A 27 -43.31 24.94 -21.68
CA ARG A 27 -42.71 23.98 -20.76
C ARG A 27 -41.22 23.98 -21.11
N SER A 28 -40.37 24.38 -20.17
CA SER A 28 -38.94 24.16 -20.32
C SER A 28 -38.78 22.64 -20.29
N ASP A 29 -38.54 22.06 -21.45
CA ASP A 29 -37.91 20.76 -21.48
C ASP A 29 -36.43 21.02 -21.12
N ALA A 30 -35.88 20.25 -20.19
CA ALA A 30 -34.47 20.31 -19.83
C ALA A 30 -33.60 20.29 -21.10
N PHE A 31 -32.72 21.28 -21.26
CA PHE A 31 -31.82 21.34 -22.40
C PHE A 31 -30.38 21.06 -21.96
N ASP A 32 -29.73 20.12 -22.63
CA ASP A 32 -28.32 19.86 -22.46
C ASP A 32 -27.51 20.95 -23.18
N VAL A 33 -26.62 21.62 -22.44
CA VAL A 33 -25.73 22.66 -22.97
C VAL A 33 -24.32 22.10 -23.00
N PHE A 34 -23.70 22.06 -24.19
CA PHE A 34 -22.47 21.30 -24.41
C PHE A 34 -21.24 22.20 -24.42
N TRP A 35 -20.18 21.75 -23.74
CA TRP A 35 -18.87 22.38 -23.75
C TRP A 35 -18.15 22.11 -25.07
N THR A 36 -17.55 23.15 -25.66
CA THR A 36 -17.03 23.10 -27.05
C THR A 36 -15.52 23.35 -27.17
N VAL A 37 -14.85 23.73 -26.09
CA VAL A 37 -13.42 24.09 -26.10
C VAL A 37 -12.59 23.08 -25.30
N GLY A 38 -11.26 23.16 -25.41
CA GLY A 38 -10.34 22.42 -24.53
C GLY A 38 -10.45 22.92 -23.10
N THR A 39 -9.60 23.87 -22.69
CA THR A 39 -9.68 24.48 -21.35
C THR A 39 -10.23 25.91 -21.45
N GLY A 40 -11.15 26.29 -20.57
CA GLY A 40 -11.71 27.64 -20.57
C GLY A 40 -12.57 27.94 -19.35
N SER A 41 -12.89 29.22 -19.15
CA SER A 41 -13.77 29.66 -18.06
C SER A 41 -15.21 29.21 -18.28
N TRP A 42 -15.84 28.64 -17.24
CA TRP A 42 -17.26 28.27 -17.22
C TRP A 42 -18.16 29.46 -17.61
N ASN A 43 -17.80 30.66 -17.16
CA ASN A 43 -18.58 31.89 -17.35
C ASN A 43 -18.46 32.49 -18.76
N THR A 44 -17.58 31.96 -19.62
CA THR A 44 -17.45 32.44 -20.99
C THR A 44 -18.48 31.75 -21.88
N GLY A 45 -19.56 32.45 -22.23
CA GLY A 45 -20.65 31.89 -23.03
C GLY A 45 -20.22 31.25 -24.36
N SER A 46 -19.20 31.78 -25.03
CA SER A 46 -18.68 31.20 -26.28
C SER A 46 -17.98 29.85 -26.12
N ASN A 47 -17.76 29.37 -24.88
CA ASN A 47 -17.26 28.02 -24.61
C ASN A 47 -18.39 26.98 -24.64
N TRP A 48 -19.65 27.42 -24.62
CA TRP A 48 -20.84 26.60 -24.67
C TRP A 48 -21.52 26.71 -26.05
N ASP A 49 -22.09 25.62 -26.53
CA ASP A 49 -22.75 25.57 -27.84
C ASP A 49 -23.99 26.47 -27.94
N SER A 50 -24.68 26.68 -26.82
CA SER A 50 -25.79 27.63 -26.69
C SER A 50 -25.34 29.10 -26.78
N GLY A 51 -24.05 29.37 -26.61
CA GLY A 51 -23.48 30.71 -26.48
C GLY A 51 -23.61 31.33 -25.09
N PHE A 52 -24.15 30.59 -24.11
CA PHE A 52 -24.36 31.01 -22.72
C PHE A 52 -24.00 29.88 -21.75
N PRO A 53 -23.51 30.18 -20.53
CA PRO A 53 -23.33 29.14 -19.52
C PRO A 53 -24.69 28.54 -19.08
N PRO A 54 -24.73 27.27 -18.65
CA PRO A 54 -25.96 26.63 -18.17
C PRO A 54 -26.61 27.42 -17.03
N ASP A 55 -27.93 27.57 -17.10
CA ASP A 55 -28.72 28.29 -16.10
C ASP A 55 -29.93 27.47 -15.62
N GLN A 56 -30.03 27.31 -14.30
CA GLN A 56 -31.12 26.64 -13.59
C GLN A 56 -32.50 27.21 -13.93
N ALA A 57 -32.59 28.51 -14.28
CA ALA A 57 -33.84 29.17 -14.61
C ALA A 57 -34.48 28.61 -15.90
N PHE A 58 -33.65 27.98 -16.75
CA PHE A 58 -34.06 27.30 -17.96
C PHE A 58 -33.91 25.77 -17.84
N GLU A 59 -33.64 25.26 -16.64
CA GLU A 59 -33.49 23.84 -16.35
C GLU A 59 -32.35 23.17 -17.14
N GLU A 60 -31.32 23.96 -17.46
CA GLU A 60 -30.20 23.53 -18.29
C GLU A 60 -29.17 22.69 -17.54
N VAL A 61 -28.69 21.64 -18.21
CA VAL A 61 -27.65 20.73 -17.70
C VAL A 61 -26.39 20.93 -18.51
N GLY A 62 -25.29 21.27 -17.84
CA GLY A 62 -23.98 21.37 -18.50
C GLY A 62 -23.44 19.98 -18.84
N ASN A 63 -22.98 19.77 -20.07
CA ASN A 63 -22.33 18.55 -20.52
C ASN A 63 -20.90 18.85 -20.98
N ILE A 64 -19.91 18.24 -20.31
CA ILE A 64 -18.49 18.31 -20.69
C ILE A 64 -18.04 16.89 -21.00
N ASN A 65 -17.99 16.56 -22.28
CA ASN A 65 -17.67 15.21 -22.76
C ASN A 65 -16.61 15.18 -23.88
N ASN A 66 -16.08 16.34 -24.24
CA ASN A 66 -15.10 16.53 -25.32
C ASN A 66 -13.62 16.44 -24.87
N GLY A 67 -13.37 15.95 -23.65
CA GLY A 67 -12.05 15.96 -22.99
C GLY A 67 -11.61 17.31 -22.44
N GLY A 68 -12.48 18.32 -22.52
CA GLY A 68 -12.20 19.67 -22.04
C GLY A 68 -12.27 19.84 -20.52
N THR A 69 -11.83 21.02 -20.06
CA THR A 69 -11.86 21.45 -18.67
C THR A 69 -12.53 22.81 -18.56
N ALA A 70 -13.66 22.87 -17.85
CA ALA A 70 -14.26 24.13 -17.43
C ALA A 70 -13.63 24.61 -16.11
N THR A 71 -13.22 25.87 -16.06
CA THR A 71 -12.60 26.47 -14.86
C THR A 71 -13.47 27.58 -14.26
N LEU A 72 -13.45 27.68 -12.93
CA LEU A 72 -14.11 28.74 -12.17
C LEU A 72 -13.13 29.31 -11.14
N ASN A 73 -12.72 30.57 -11.31
CA ASN A 73 -11.97 31.35 -10.31
C ASN A 73 -12.79 32.54 -9.75
N THR A 74 -14.03 32.65 -10.21
CA THR A 74 -15.08 33.55 -9.73
C THR A 74 -16.37 32.76 -9.68
N ALA A 75 -17.37 33.21 -8.91
CA ALA A 75 -18.68 32.56 -8.88
C ALA A 75 -19.25 32.38 -10.29
N ALA A 76 -19.91 31.25 -10.53
CA ALA A 76 -20.68 31.03 -11.75
C ALA A 76 -21.71 32.15 -11.90
N ALA A 77 -21.93 32.61 -13.14
CA ALA A 77 -22.88 33.69 -13.44
C ALA A 77 -24.32 33.32 -13.05
N SER A 78 -24.62 32.02 -13.10
CA SER A 78 -25.86 31.36 -12.70
C SER A 78 -25.52 29.98 -12.12
N ASP A 79 -26.37 29.48 -11.24
CA ASP A 79 -26.39 28.06 -10.89
C ASP A 79 -26.93 27.25 -12.08
N ALA A 80 -26.59 25.96 -12.17
CA ALA A 80 -27.06 25.06 -13.23
C ALA A 80 -28.04 24.01 -12.67
N ALA A 81 -28.86 23.42 -13.53
CA ALA A 81 -29.83 22.39 -13.13
C ALA A 81 -29.20 20.98 -13.00
N GLY A 82 -27.94 20.84 -13.40
CA GLY A 82 -27.14 19.63 -13.32
C GLY A 82 -25.82 19.79 -14.08
N LEU A 83 -24.93 18.81 -13.92
CA LEU A 83 -23.68 18.73 -14.67
C LEU A 83 -23.35 17.26 -14.97
N VAL A 84 -22.89 16.99 -16.18
CA VAL A 84 -22.36 15.69 -16.62
C VAL A 84 -20.94 15.87 -17.12
N LEU A 85 -20.01 15.06 -16.61
CA LEU A 85 -18.60 15.01 -17.00
C LEU A 85 -18.28 13.62 -17.55
N GLY A 86 -18.04 13.50 -18.85
CA GLY A 86 -17.90 12.20 -19.53
C GLY A 86 -19.22 11.43 -19.56
N LEU A 87 -19.98 11.56 -20.66
CA LEU A 87 -21.35 11.04 -20.76
C LEU A 87 -21.44 9.58 -21.22
N GLU A 88 -20.56 9.17 -22.14
CA GLU A 88 -20.56 7.85 -22.76
C GLU A 88 -19.17 7.21 -22.67
N THR A 89 -19.09 5.91 -22.99
CA THR A 89 -17.81 5.20 -22.99
C THR A 89 -16.77 5.87 -23.90
N GLY A 90 -15.63 6.26 -23.31
CA GLY A 90 -14.54 6.96 -23.99
C GLY A 90 -14.63 8.49 -23.94
N ASP A 91 -15.79 9.04 -23.56
CA ASP A 91 -15.93 10.47 -23.32
C ASP A 91 -15.26 10.86 -22.00
N THR A 92 -14.63 12.03 -22.00
CA THR A 92 -14.02 12.60 -20.80
C THR A 92 -14.41 14.06 -20.60
N GLY A 93 -14.36 14.55 -19.35
CA GLY A 93 -14.59 15.96 -19.07
C GLY A 93 -14.17 16.34 -17.66
N SER A 94 -13.84 17.61 -17.47
CA SER A 94 -13.33 18.11 -16.19
C SER A 94 -13.96 19.42 -15.75
N LEU A 95 -14.13 19.57 -14.44
CA LEU A 95 -14.46 20.82 -13.77
C LEU A 95 -13.38 21.14 -12.74
N HIS A 96 -12.80 22.35 -12.81
CA HIS A 96 -11.84 22.84 -11.83
C HIS A 96 -12.33 24.15 -11.20
N ILE A 97 -12.71 24.09 -9.93
CA ILE A 97 -13.11 25.24 -9.12
C ILE A 97 -11.91 25.69 -8.29
N GLN A 98 -11.39 26.86 -8.62
CA GLN A 98 -10.24 27.49 -8.00
C GLN A 98 -10.69 28.48 -6.91
N SER A 99 -9.74 29.03 -6.16
CA SER A 99 -10.01 30.07 -5.15
C SER A 99 -10.87 31.21 -5.70
N GLY A 100 -12.00 31.50 -5.05
CA GLY A 100 -12.99 32.51 -5.45
C GLY A 100 -14.07 32.00 -6.40
N GLY A 101 -13.91 30.79 -6.94
CA GLY A 101 -14.89 30.09 -7.75
C GLY A 101 -16.01 29.46 -6.93
N SER A 102 -17.23 29.48 -7.47
CA SER A 102 -18.34 28.72 -6.88
C SER A 102 -19.34 28.26 -7.93
N LEU A 103 -19.90 27.06 -7.77
CA LEU A 103 -20.98 26.53 -8.61
C LEU A 103 -22.05 25.85 -7.74
N GLY A 104 -23.31 26.21 -7.98
CA GLY A 104 -24.48 25.47 -7.49
C GLY A 104 -25.11 24.62 -8.58
N LEU A 105 -25.40 23.37 -8.24
CA LEU A 105 -26.21 22.43 -9.02
C LEU A 105 -27.49 22.16 -8.24
N VAL A 106 -28.59 22.76 -8.69
CA VAL A 106 -29.84 22.74 -7.93
C VAL A 106 -30.93 21.97 -8.65
N ALA A 107 -31.83 21.37 -7.87
CA ALA A 107 -33.05 20.83 -8.43
C ALA A 107 -33.94 21.96 -8.97
N SER A 108 -34.46 21.79 -10.18
CA SER A 108 -35.43 22.71 -10.77
C SER A 108 -36.86 22.16 -10.67
N THR A 109 -37.86 23.02 -10.88
CA THR A 109 -39.27 22.66 -10.77
C THR A 109 -39.79 21.72 -11.87
N GLY A 110 -39.07 21.57 -12.99
CA GLY A 110 -39.45 20.76 -14.16
C GLY A 110 -38.87 19.35 -14.20
N GLY A 111 -38.12 18.91 -13.18
CA GLY A 111 -37.73 17.51 -12.99
C GLY A 111 -36.24 17.21 -13.13
N THR A 112 -35.40 18.19 -13.46
CA THR A 112 -33.94 18.05 -13.33
C THR A 112 -33.54 18.08 -11.86
N THR A 113 -32.60 17.21 -11.50
CA THR A 113 -32.38 16.81 -10.11
C THR A 113 -31.29 17.58 -9.40
N GLY A 114 -30.57 18.51 -10.04
CA GLY A 114 -29.37 19.14 -9.45
C GLY A 114 -28.21 18.16 -9.27
N THR A 115 -28.18 17.11 -10.07
CA THR A 115 -27.20 16.02 -9.97
C THR A 115 -25.89 16.41 -10.66
N LEU A 116 -24.78 16.08 -10.00
CA LEU A 116 -23.45 16.01 -10.58
C LEU A 116 -23.18 14.55 -10.98
N ASN A 117 -23.17 14.27 -12.29
CA ASN A 117 -22.77 12.98 -12.84
C ASN A 117 -21.31 13.03 -13.28
N ILE A 118 -20.49 12.13 -12.76
CA ILE A 118 -19.07 12.01 -13.08
C ILE A 118 -18.85 10.62 -13.69
N GLY A 119 -18.64 10.57 -15.00
CA GLY A 119 -18.42 9.34 -15.77
C GLY A 119 -19.69 8.53 -16.06
N LEU A 120 -20.77 9.16 -16.52
CA LEU A 120 -22.01 8.45 -16.86
C LEU A 120 -21.78 7.44 -18.01
N ASN A 121 -22.59 6.38 -18.10
CA ASN A 121 -22.56 5.34 -19.15
C ASN A 121 -21.15 4.83 -19.57
N GLY A 122 -20.23 4.74 -18.60
CA GLY A 122 -18.86 4.26 -18.83
C GLY A 122 -17.86 5.32 -19.30
N GLY A 123 -18.23 6.60 -19.30
CA GLY A 123 -17.30 7.72 -19.44
C GLY A 123 -16.45 7.94 -18.19
N SER A 124 -15.58 8.94 -18.22
CA SER A 124 -14.76 9.33 -17.07
C SER A 124 -14.79 10.85 -16.86
N GLY A 125 -14.95 11.30 -15.62
CA GLY A 125 -14.94 12.72 -15.29
C GLY A 125 -13.97 13.06 -14.16
N VAL A 126 -13.54 14.32 -14.11
CA VAL A 126 -12.70 14.85 -13.02
C VAL A 126 -13.33 16.11 -12.45
N VAL A 127 -13.51 16.14 -11.13
CA VAL A 127 -13.89 17.35 -10.39
C VAL A 127 -12.77 17.68 -9.42
N GLN A 128 -12.23 18.88 -9.51
CA GLN A 128 -11.25 19.40 -8.56
C GLN A 128 -11.79 20.69 -7.93
N VAL A 129 -11.83 20.73 -6.59
CA VAL A 129 -12.20 21.92 -5.82
C VAL A 129 -11.04 22.31 -4.91
N ASP A 130 -10.33 23.36 -5.30
CA ASP A 130 -9.22 23.92 -4.54
C ASP A 130 -9.72 24.75 -3.35
N GLY A 131 -8.81 25.04 -2.42
CA GLY A 131 -9.02 25.95 -1.30
C GLY A 131 -9.52 27.31 -1.78
N GLY A 132 -10.57 27.80 -1.12
CA GLY A 132 -11.31 29.00 -1.52
C GLY A 132 -12.37 28.76 -2.61
N GLY A 133 -12.48 27.55 -3.16
CA GLY A 133 -13.52 27.13 -4.09
C GLY A 133 -14.72 26.47 -3.41
N SER A 134 -15.91 26.53 -4.02
CA SER A 134 -17.12 25.90 -3.49
C SER A 134 -17.99 25.23 -4.56
N LEU A 135 -18.40 24.00 -4.31
CA LEU A 135 -19.36 23.24 -5.10
C LEU A 135 -20.53 22.83 -4.20
N SER A 136 -21.76 23.14 -4.64
CA SER A 136 -22.97 22.63 -4.01
C SER A 136 -23.81 21.87 -5.02
N THR A 137 -24.37 20.73 -4.61
CA THR A 137 -25.15 19.85 -5.48
C THR A 137 -26.38 19.33 -4.73
N THR A 138 -27.32 18.73 -5.47
CA THR A 138 -28.41 17.96 -4.86
C THR A 138 -28.06 16.47 -4.74
N LEU A 139 -27.33 15.91 -5.70
CA LEU A 139 -26.82 14.55 -5.66
C LEU A 139 -25.44 14.51 -6.33
N VAL A 140 -24.54 13.67 -5.83
CA VAL A 140 -23.33 13.29 -6.56
C VAL A 140 -23.48 11.84 -6.97
N ASP A 141 -23.26 11.57 -8.26
CA ASP A 141 -23.20 10.23 -8.82
C ASP A 141 -21.86 10.09 -9.56
N MET A 142 -20.91 9.42 -8.94
CA MET A 142 -19.56 9.20 -9.47
C MET A 142 -19.37 7.73 -9.81
N ASN A 143 -19.13 7.45 -11.09
CA ASN A 143 -18.86 6.12 -11.61
C ASN A 143 -17.37 5.76 -11.56
N ASN A 144 -17.05 4.50 -11.84
CA ASN A 144 -15.67 4.00 -11.86
C ASN A 144 -14.81 4.75 -12.90
N GLY A 145 -13.51 4.89 -12.64
CA GLY A 145 -12.57 5.63 -13.49
C GLY A 145 -12.69 7.16 -13.41
N SER A 146 -13.60 7.68 -12.59
CA SER A 146 -13.77 9.11 -12.34
C SER A 146 -13.10 9.58 -11.05
N VAL A 147 -12.88 10.89 -10.92
CA VAL A 147 -12.19 11.50 -9.78
C VAL A 147 -13.00 12.66 -9.19
N LEU A 148 -13.10 12.69 -7.87
CA LEU A 148 -13.57 13.84 -7.09
C LEU A 148 -12.50 14.24 -6.06
N GLU A 149 -11.89 15.40 -6.25
CA GLU A 149 -10.80 15.93 -5.43
C GLU A 149 -11.23 17.22 -4.70
N ILE A 150 -10.93 17.29 -3.40
CA ILE A 150 -11.15 18.47 -2.57
C ILE A 150 -9.91 18.84 -1.76
N GLY A 151 -9.59 20.14 -1.75
CA GLY A 151 -8.56 20.71 -0.88
C GLY A 151 -7.21 20.95 -1.53
N GLY A 152 -7.13 20.96 -2.87
CA GLY A 152 -5.96 21.44 -3.58
C GLY A 152 -5.65 22.91 -3.25
N GLY A 153 -4.41 23.36 -3.36
CA GLY A 153 -4.06 24.79 -3.14
C GLY A 153 -4.20 25.28 -1.68
N THR A 154 -4.48 26.58 -1.50
CA THR A 154 -4.54 27.25 -0.19
C THR A 154 -5.96 27.73 0.16
N GLY A 155 -6.31 27.73 1.44
CA GLY A 155 -7.65 28.14 1.92
C GLY A 155 -8.58 26.95 2.14
N THR A 156 -9.87 27.22 2.35
CA THR A 156 -10.89 26.19 2.64
C THR A 156 -11.73 25.92 1.40
N ALA A 157 -11.71 24.67 0.92
CA ALA A 157 -12.60 24.18 -0.11
C ALA A 157 -13.94 23.69 0.49
N SER A 158 -15.00 23.69 -0.31
CA SER A 158 -16.30 23.15 0.08
C SER A 158 -16.93 22.32 -1.03
N VAL A 159 -17.33 21.08 -0.73
CA VAL A 159 -18.16 20.21 -1.59
C VAL A 159 -19.33 19.71 -0.75
N MET A 160 -20.54 20.15 -1.08
CA MET A 160 -21.75 19.83 -0.30
C MET A 160 -22.85 19.27 -1.19
N SER A 161 -23.42 18.13 -0.81
CA SER A 161 -24.64 17.58 -1.40
C SER A 161 -25.82 17.76 -0.43
N THR A 162 -26.92 18.35 -0.91
CA THR A 162 -28.17 18.46 -0.14
C THR A 162 -28.98 17.15 -0.13
N GLY A 163 -28.58 16.18 -0.93
CA GLY A 163 -29.05 14.80 -0.91
C GLY A 163 -27.91 13.85 -0.54
N GLY A 164 -27.66 12.87 -1.40
CA GLY A 164 -26.67 11.82 -1.19
C GLY A 164 -25.43 11.91 -2.09
N MET A 165 -24.52 10.96 -1.91
CA MET A 165 -23.35 10.75 -2.77
C MET A 165 -23.18 9.26 -3.06
N TRP A 166 -23.05 8.90 -4.33
CA TRP A 166 -22.59 7.59 -4.80
C TRP A 166 -21.15 7.74 -5.31
N LEU A 167 -20.22 6.98 -4.73
CA LEU A 167 -18.79 7.13 -4.95
C LEU A 167 -18.19 5.78 -5.39
N ALA A 168 -18.09 5.54 -6.70
CA ALA A 168 -17.51 4.32 -7.27
C ALA A 168 -16.07 4.50 -7.79
N GLY A 169 -15.67 5.75 -8.07
CA GLY A 169 -14.32 6.12 -8.51
C GLY A 169 -13.39 6.52 -7.37
N ARG A 170 -12.48 7.45 -7.67
CA ARG A 170 -11.41 7.91 -6.78
C ARG A 170 -11.78 9.22 -6.11
N THR A 171 -12.01 9.18 -4.80
CA THR A 171 -12.29 10.36 -3.97
C THR A 171 -11.00 10.78 -3.27
N ILE A 172 -10.59 12.05 -3.37
CA ILE A 172 -9.32 12.54 -2.81
C ILE A 172 -9.60 13.70 -1.86
N THR A 173 -9.07 13.62 -0.65
CA THR A 173 -9.14 14.69 0.35
C THR A 173 -7.76 15.12 0.78
N HIS A 174 -7.48 16.43 0.72
CA HIS A 174 -6.17 16.99 1.06
C HIS A 174 -6.21 17.73 2.39
N GLY A 175 -5.45 17.26 3.38
CA GLY A 175 -5.31 17.95 4.67
C GLY A 175 -6.64 18.28 5.36
N SER A 176 -6.58 19.24 6.29
CA SER A 176 -7.68 19.59 7.19
C SER A 176 -8.38 20.89 6.83
N GLY A 177 -9.61 21.03 7.28
CA GLY A 177 -10.32 22.33 7.32
C GLY A 177 -11.20 22.59 6.09
N HIS A 178 -11.47 21.57 5.28
CA HIS A 178 -12.45 21.63 4.19
C HIS A 178 -13.83 21.14 4.64
N THR A 179 -14.85 21.56 3.92
CA THR A 179 -16.21 21.06 4.11
C THR A 179 -16.50 20.00 3.05
N PHE A 180 -16.68 18.75 3.47
CA PHE A 180 -17.10 17.68 2.57
C PHE A 180 -18.27 16.91 3.18
N SER A 181 -19.46 17.06 2.60
CA SER A 181 -20.68 16.58 3.25
C SER A 181 -21.80 16.19 2.30
N ALA A 182 -22.57 15.17 2.68
CA ALA A 182 -23.87 14.83 2.13
C ALA A 182 -24.96 14.93 3.22
N ALA A 183 -26.12 15.48 2.90
CA ALA A 183 -27.19 15.62 3.88
C ALA A 183 -27.87 14.28 4.23
N THR A 184 -27.93 13.33 3.31
CA THR A 184 -28.70 12.08 3.50
C THR A 184 -27.82 10.84 3.64
N PHE A 185 -27.00 10.51 2.64
CA PHE A 185 -26.16 9.32 2.66
C PHE A 185 -24.88 9.50 1.86
N VAL A 186 -23.89 8.66 2.14
CA VAL A 186 -22.73 8.42 1.29
C VAL A 186 -22.66 6.91 1.04
N ASN A 187 -22.40 6.50 -0.19
CA ASN A 187 -22.24 5.10 -0.56
C ASN A 187 -20.92 4.90 -1.31
N PHE A 188 -20.04 4.06 -0.76
CA PHE A 188 -18.81 3.64 -1.43
C PHE A 188 -19.09 2.35 -2.22
N GLU A 189 -18.90 2.37 -3.55
CA GLU A 189 -19.21 1.19 -4.37
C GLU A 189 -18.00 0.23 -4.48
N GLY A 190 -18.19 -0.99 -5.00
CA GLY A 190 -17.23 -2.11 -4.92
C GLY A 190 -15.85 -1.95 -5.58
N GLY A 191 -15.53 -0.79 -6.14
CA GLY A 191 -14.21 -0.45 -6.66
C GLY A 191 -13.71 0.93 -6.20
N SER A 192 -14.36 1.54 -5.20
CA SER A 192 -14.03 2.91 -4.79
C SER A 192 -12.63 2.99 -4.16
N GLU A 193 -11.91 4.05 -4.49
CA GLU A 193 -10.68 4.44 -3.81
C GLU A 193 -10.93 5.72 -3.03
N TYR A 194 -10.71 5.68 -1.71
CA TYR A 194 -10.67 6.89 -0.90
C TYR A 194 -9.23 7.24 -0.54
N VAL A 195 -8.73 8.34 -1.10
CA VAL A 195 -7.37 8.81 -0.90
C VAL A 195 -7.33 9.89 0.18
N LEU A 196 -6.54 9.61 1.21
CA LEU A 196 -6.24 10.53 2.30
C LEU A 196 -4.85 11.10 2.10
N ASP A 197 -4.76 12.37 1.70
CA ASP A 197 -3.49 13.10 1.69
C ASP A 197 -3.28 13.81 3.02
N LEU A 198 -2.55 13.15 3.92
CA LEU A 198 -2.28 13.61 5.27
C LEU A 198 -1.21 14.73 5.24
N LYS A 199 -1.59 15.91 5.73
CA LYS A 199 -0.71 17.09 5.84
C LYS A 199 -0.49 17.57 7.28
N SER A 200 -1.23 17.02 8.24
CA SER A 200 -1.17 17.39 9.66
C SER A 200 -1.76 16.28 10.53
N ASN A 201 -1.82 16.49 11.85
CA ASN A 201 -2.49 15.59 12.80
C ASN A 201 -4.04 15.68 12.79
N THR A 202 -4.60 16.47 11.87
CA THR A 202 -6.04 16.53 11.60
C THR A 202 -6.27 16.39 10.10
N HIS A 203 -7.45 15.92 9.72
CA HIS A 203 -7.83 15.70 8.33
C HIS A 203 -9.27 16.14 8.07
N THR A 204 -9.59 16.40 6.81
CA THR A 204 -10.96 16.64 6.35
C THR A 204 -11.73 15.33 6.39
N LYS A 205 -12.83 15.31 7.16
CA LYS A 205 -13.77 14.19 7.18
C LYS A 205 -14.84 14.35 6.10
N LEU A 206 -15.23 13.24 5.46
CA LEU A 206 -16.47 13.16 4.69
C LEU A 206 -17.63 12.85 5.65
N THR A 207 -18.61 13.76 5.68
CA THR A 207 -19.74 13.67 6.60
C THR A 207 -21.04 13.31 5.89
N ALA A 208 -21.89 12.49 6.52
CA ALA A 208 -23.23 12.18 6.05
C ALA A 208 -24.25 12.44 7.17
N GLY A 209 -25.35 13.14 6.88
CA GLY A 209 -26.43 13.32 7.86
C GLY A 209 -27.15 12.01 8.23
N GLY A 210 -27.09 10.99 7.38
CA GLY A 210 -27.61 9.64 7.61
C GLY A 210 -26.53 8.56 7.51
N THR A 211 -26.77 7.52 6.73
CA THR A 211 -25.88 6.35 6.65
C THR A 211 -24.70 6.58 5.71
N ILE A 212 -23.51 6.17 6.14
CA ILE A 212 -22.39 5.86 5.24
C ILE A 212 -22.40 4.35 5.01
N ALA A 213 -22.79 3.95 3.80
CA ALA A 213 -23.01 2.55 3.43
C ALA A 213 -21.86 1.99 2.59
N ASN A 214 -21.77 0.66 2.57
CA ASN A 214 -20.85 -0.11 1.74
C ASN A 214 -19.40 0.36 1.87
N VAL A 215 -18.92 0.68 3.08
CA VAL A 215 -17.50 0.97 3.27
C VAL A 215 -16.69 -0.27 2.92
N GLN A 216 -16.11 -0.24 1.73
CA GLN A 216 -15.35 -1.30 1.05
C GLN A 216 -14.46 -0.66 -0.03
N GLY A 217 -13.57 -1.42 -0.65
CA GLY A 217 -12.57 -0.89 -1.58
C GLY A 217 -11.34 -0.35 -0.84
N ALA A 218 -10.52 0.45 -1.51
CA ALA A 218 -9.21 0.85 -0.99
C ALA A 218 -9.25 2.19 -0.23
N LEU A 219 -8.58 2.24 0.92
CA LEU A 219 -8.22 3.47 1.62
C LEU A 219 -6.74 3.75 1.37
N VAL A 220 -6.44 4.61 0.42
CA VAL A 220 -5.07 4.96 0.05
C VAL A 220 -4.56 6.05 0.99
N VAL A 221 -3.51 5.72 1.74
CA VAL A 221 -2.87 6.66 2.66
C VAL A 221 -1.62 7.23 1.99
N GLN A 222 -1.57 8.56 1.87
CA GLN A 222 -0.39 9.28 1.41
C GLN A 222 -0.09 10.46 2.32
N THR A 223 1.14 10.95 2.26
CA THR A 223 1.58 12.12 3.02
C THR A 223 2.17 13.16 2.09
N SER A 224 1.83 14.43 2.29
CA SER A 224 2.43 15.53 1.55
C SER A 224 2.72 16.74 2.47
N GLY A 225 3.26 17.81 1.90
CA GLY A 225 3.62 19.00 2.67
C GLY A 225 4.75 18.77 3.69
N GLY A 226 5.54 17.71 3.52
CA GLY A 226 6.60 17.32 4.45
C GLY A 226 6.09 16.71 5.77
N TYR A 227 4.82 16.32 5.83
CA TYR A 227 4.25 15.70 7.03
C TYR A 227 4.70 14.25 7.15
N THR A 228 5.12 13.86 8.36
CA THR A 228 5.43 12.47 8.70
C THR A 228 4.68 12.14 9.98
N PRO A 229 3.69 11.24 9.94
CA PRO A 229 2.94 10.85 11.12
C PRO A 229 3.81 10.24 12.22
N SER A 230 3.57 10.66 13.45
CA SER A 230 4.12 10.01 14.64
C SER A 230 3.27 8.81 15.04
N LEU A 231 3.88 7.77 15.61
CA LEU A 231 3.13 6.67 16.23
C LEU A 231 2.10 7.19 17.23
N GLY A 232 0.90 6.61 17.20
CA GLY A 232 -0.26 7.03 17.98
C GLY A 232 -1.08 8.15 17.34
N ALA A 233 -0.69 8.67 16.17
CA ALA A 233 -1.49 9.66 15.45
C ALA A 233 -2.82 9.06 14.95
N SER A 234 -3.87 9.87 14.94
CA SER A 234 -5.20 9.47 14.47
C SER A 234 -5.93 10.61 13.78
N TRP A 235 -6.77 10.27 12.80
CA TRP A 235 -7.55 11.21 12.00
C TRP A 235 -8.99 10.72 11.88
N ASP A 236 -9.95 11.62 12.11
CA ASP A 236 -11.35 11.37 11.77
C ASP A 236 -11.51 11.50 10.25
N ILE A 237 -11.95 10.44 9.58
CA ILE A 237 -11.99 10.38 8.10
C ILE A 237 -13.42 10.29 7.58
N LEU A 238 -14.33 9.65 8.32
CA LEU A 238 -15.75 9.57 7.99
C LEU A 238 -16.59 9.86 9.24
N GLU A 239 -17.74 10.48 9.05
CA GLU A 239 -18.75 10.59 10.11
C GLU A 239 -20.16 10.48 9.54
N GLY A 240 -20.98 9.58 10.12
CA GLY A 240 -22.38 9.43 9.76
C GLY A 240 -23.24 8.95 10.92
N ALA A 241 -24.56 9.01 10.80
CA ALA A 241 -25.48 8.45 11.79
C ALA A 241 -25.23 6.94 12.00
N THR A 242 -24.89 6.25 10.92
CA THR A 242 -24.42 4.86 10.93
C THR A 242 -23.30 4.70 9.90
N ILE A 243 -22.35 3.80 10.16
CA ILE A 243 -21.31 3.40 9.20
C ILE A 243 -21.39 1.88 9.08
N THR A 244 -21.57 1.38 7.86
CA THR A 244 -21.76 -0.05 7.56
C THR A 244 -20.89 -0.47 6.38
N GLY A 245 -20.41 -1.71 6.37
CA GLY A 245 -19.53 -2.27 5.34
C GLY A 245 -18.53 -3.26 5.93
N GLY A 246 -17.69 -3.86 5.08
CA GLY A 246 -16.59 -4.73 5.50
C GLY A 246 -15.38 -3.98 6.08
N GLY A 247 -15.32 -2.66 5.87
CA GLY A 247 -14.12 -1.85 6.10
C GLY A 247 -13.35 -1.64 4.79
N PHE A 248 -12.46 -0.64 4.78
CA PHE A 248 -11.55 -0.44 3.64
C PHE A 248 -10.33 -1.35 3.74
N ASP A 249 -9.85 -1.79 2.59
CA ASP A 249 -8.50 -2.34 2.44
C ASP A 249 -7.51 -1.17 2.45
N ILE A 250 -6.64 -1.10 3.46
CA ILE A 250 -5.72 0.03 3.61
C ILE A 250 -4.52 -0.16 2.69
N ASP A 251 -4.35 0.76 1.75
CA ASP A 251 -3.18 0.82 0.86
C ASP A 251 -2.17 1.84 1.38
N THR A 252 -0.99 1.37 1.74
CA THR A 252 0.13 2.17 2.25
C THR A 252 1.29 2.25 1.26
N SER A 253 1.10 1.86 -0.01
CA SER A 253 2.16 1.83 -1.03
C SER A 253 2.80 3.20 -1.29
N ALA A 254 2.08 4.29 -1.00
CA ALA A 254 2.56 5.67 -1.14
C ALA A 254 3.31 6.22 0.09
N VAL A 255 3.45 5.44 1.18
CA VAL A 255 4.12 5.88 2.42
C VAL A 255 5.14 4.85 2.89
N SER A 256 6.22 5.34 3.50
CA SER A 256 7.18 4.48 4.20
C SER A 256 6.71 4.29 5.65
N LEU A 257 6.63 3.04 6.11
CA LEU A 257 6.25 2.70 7.47
C LEU A 257 7.50 2.46 8.32
N ALA A 258 7.46 2.90 9.58
CA ALA A 258 8.50 2.53 10.54
C ALA A 258 8.41 1.03 10.85
N PRO A 259 9.50 0.36 11.26
CA PRO A 259 9.45 -1.03 11.69
C PRO A 259 8.40 -1.25 12.79
N GLY A 260 7.63 -2.35 12.68
CA GLY A 260 6.59 -2.68 13.66
C GLY A 260 5.44 -1.67 13.72
N SER A 261 5.12 -0.98 12.62
CA SER A 261 4.04 0.01 12.58
C SER A 261 3.15 -0.16 11.35
N GLY A 262 1.92 0.35 11.46
CA GLY A 262 0.98 0.33 10.35
C GLY A 262 -0.24 1.22 10.59
N TYR A 263 -1.00 1.44 9.52
CA TYR A 263 -2.26 2.14 9.58
C TYR A 263 -3.40 1.15 9.81
N ARG A 264 -4.37 1.55 10.63
CA ARG A 264 -5.57 0.78 10.94
C ARG A 264 -6.79 1.70 10.96
N THR A 265 -7.97 1.12 10.83
CA THR A 265 -9.23 1.85 11.04
C THR A 265 -9.96 1.33 12.28
N ARG A 266 -10.71 2.22 12.93
CA ARG A 266 -11.64 1.86 14.01
C ARG A 266 -12.90 2.71 13.93
N LEU A 267 -14.00 2.16 14.44
CA LEU A 267 -15.24 2.91 14.63
C LEU A 267 -15.33 3.38 16.07
N VAL A 268 -15.64 4.66 16.25
CA VAL A 268 -15.90 5.30 17.53
C VAL A 268 -17.37 5.72 17.58
N ASP A 269 -18.10 5.22 18.57
CA ASP A 269 -19.48 5.62 18.84
C ASP A 269 -19.51 6.99 19.53
N ASN A 270 -20.16 7.98 18.89
CA ASN A 270 -20.30 9.35 19.39
C ASN A 270 -21.75 9.66 19.82
N GLY A 271 -22.49 8.64 20.27
CA GLY A 271 -23.90 8.74 20.64
C GLY A 271 -24.82 8.61 19.43
N ALA A 272 -25.20 9.73 18.81
CA ALA A 272 -26.10 9.75 17.66
C ALA A 272 -25.39 9.55 16.30
N SER A 273 -24.06 9.66 16.28
CA SER A 273 -23.22 9.39 15.11
C SER A 273 -22.12 8.38 15.43
N ARG A 274 -21.51 7.85 14.37
CA ARG A 274 -20.30 7.05 14.38
C ARG A 274 -19.22 7.76 13.57
N THR A 275 -18.00 7.73 14.07
CA THR A 275 -16.82 8.23 13.36
C THR A 275 -15.91 7.07 13.02
N MET A 276 -15.48 6.98 11.76
CA MET A 276 -14.36 6.12 11.38
C MET A 276 -13.08 6.93 11.54
N GLN A 277 -12.14 6.38 12.30
CA GLN A 277 -10.81 6.93 12.49
C GLN A 277 -9.79 6.09 11.75
N LEU A 278 -8.93 6.73 10.97
CA LEU A 278 -7.63 6.18 10.60
C LEU A 278 -6.67 6.43 11.78
N TYR A 279 -5.83 5.48 12.13
CA TYR A 279 -4.79 5.69 13.12
C TYR A 279 -3.53 4.91 12.77
N TYR A 280 -2.38 5.52 13.07
CA TYR A 280 -1.05 4.99 12.82
C TYR A 280 -0.45 4.50 14.13
N ASP A 281 -0.18 3.21 14.23
CA ASP A 281 0.09 2.58 15.51
C ASP A 281 1.13 1.45 15.42
N SER A 282 1.54 0.98 16.58
CA SER A 282 2.47 -0.12 16.76
C SER A 282 1.74 -1.45 16.51
N LEU A 283 2.36 -2.32 15.71
CA LEU A 283 1.87 -3.66 15.40
C LEU A 283 2.85 -4.69 15.95
N ALA A 284 2.32 -5.78 16.51
CA ALA A 284 3.16 -6.91 16.87
C ALA A 284 3.73 -7.53 15.59
N THR A 285 4.99 -7.94 15.64
CA THR A 285 5.68 -8.64 14.56
C THR A 285 5.97 -10.08 14.99
N LEU A 286 5.64 -11.02 14.12
CA LEU A 286 6.18 -12.37 14.11
C LEU A 286 7.41 -12.42 13.20
N LEU A 287 8.59 -12.54 13.80
CA LEU A 287 9.84 -12.77 13.10
C LEU A 287 9.99 -14.25 12.79
N VAL A 288 10.26 -14.60 11.54
CA VAL A 288 10.44 -15.99 11.08
C VAL A 288 11.76 -16.11 10.33
N ASN A 289 12.72 -16.84 10.90
CA ASN A 289 13.95 -17.21 10.20
C ASN A 289 13.76 -18.57 9.52
N THR A 290 13.66 -18.55 8.19
CA THR A 290 13.42 -19.72 7.37
C THR A 290 14.62 -20.67 7.26
N SER A 291 15.83 -20.21 7.55
CA SER A 291 17.04 -21.07 7.57
C SER A 291 17.12 -21.93 8.83
N THR A 292 16.78 -21.35 9.99
CA THR A 292 16.92 -22.03 11.29
C THR A 292 15.60 -22.59 11.82
N GLY A 293 14.47 -22.15 11.26
CA GLY A 293 13.13 -22.40 11.77
C GLY A 293 12.76 -21.54 12.98
N ALA A 294 13.65 -20.65 13.43
CA ALA A 294 13.41 -19.84 14.63
C ALA A 294 12.27 -18.85 14.41
N MET A 295 11.33 -18.81 15.36
CA MET A 295 10.23 -17.86 15.38
C MET A 295 10.29 -17.01 16.65
N SER A 296 9.89 -15.74 16.58
CA SER A 296 9.81 -14.87 17.75
C SER A 296 8.72 -13.81 17.63
N LEU A 297 8.10 -13.46 18.78
CA LEU A 297 7.16 -12.35 18.90
C LEU A 297 7.89 -11.11 19.42
N VAL A 298 7.62 -9.95 18.84
CA VAL A 298 8.24 -8.68 19.26
C VAL A 298 7.35 -7.49 18.89
N SER A 299 7.51 -6.36 19.57
CA SER A 299 7.10 -5.06 19.05
C SER A 299 8.32 -4.32 18.49
N GLU A 300 8.54 -4.38 17.17
CA GLU A 300 9.68 -3.72 16.52
C GLU A 300 9.65 -2.19 16.64
N SER A 301 8.49 -1.61 16.93
CA SER A 301 8.34 -0.18 17.20
C SER A 301 9.03 0.29 18.49
N GLY A 302 9.32 -0.65 19.41
CA GLY A 302 9.78 -0.37 20.76
C GLY A 302 8.69 0.06 21.74
N ASN A 303 7.48 0.40 21.27
CA ASN A 303 6.33 0.65 22.14
C ASN A 303 5.71 -0.67 22.59
N ALA A 304 5.37 -0.76 23.88
CA ALA A 304 4.74 -1.95 24.43
C ALA A 304 3.34 -2.19 23.83
N ILE A 305 3.06 -3.44 23.46
CA ILE A 305 1.74 -3.91 23.02
C ILE A 305 1.25 -4.96 24.02
N ASP A 306 0.19 -4.65 24.77
CA ASP A 306 -0.37 -5.54 25.80
C ASP A 306 -1.25 -6.64 25.18
N VAL A 307 -0.63 -7.74 24.77
CA VAL A 307 -1.33 -8.87 24.14
C VAL A 307 -1.99 -9.77 25.19
N ILE A 308 -3.19 -10.26 24.87
CA ILE A 308 -3.95 -11.24 25.67
C ILE A 308 -4.10 -12.58 24.94
N GLY A 309 -3.59 -12.68 23.71
CA GLY A 309 -3.59 -13.91 22.93
C GLY A 309 -2.97 -13.70 21.57
N TYR A 310 -2.56 -14.80 20.94
CA TYR A 310 -2.08 -14.79 19.56
C TYR A 310 -2.42 -16.10 18.84
N SER A 311 -2.48 -15.99 17.52
CA SER A 311 -2.65 -17.11 16.60
C SER A 311 -1.63 -16.98 15.48
N VAL A 312 -0.91 -18.07 15.22
CA VAL A 312 -0.06 -18.24 14.04
C VAL A 312 -0.64 -19.38 13.23
N THR A 313 -1.01 -19.13 11.97
CA THR A 313 -1.61 -20.15 11.11
C THR A 313 -0.85 -20.34 9.80
N SER A 314 -0.96 -21.54 9.24
CA SER A 314 -0.46 -21.91 7.93
C SER A 314 -1.41 -22.93 7.29
N GLY A 315 -1.96 -22.60 6.13
CA GLY A 315 -2.75 -23.53 5.32
C GLY A 315 -1.89 -24.64 4.71
N GLY A 316 -0.64 -24.33 4.36
CA GLY A 316 0.34 -25.23 3.75
C GLY A 316 1.06 -26.17 4.72
N GLY A 317 0.88 -25.98 6.04
CA GLY A 317 1.48 -26.85 7.04
C GLY A 317 2.92 -26.46 7.42
N ALA A 318 3.28 -25.18 7.32
CA ALA A 318 4.63 -24.64 7.54
C ALA A 318 5.01 -24.46 9.03
N LEU A 319 4.27 -25.08 9.96
CA LEU A 319 4.56 -25.02 11.39
C LEU A 319 5.11 -26.35 11.93
N ASN A 320 6.00 -26.29 12.92
CA ASN A 320 6.63 -27.42 13.57
C ASN A 320 6.21 -27.53 15.05
N PRO A 321 5.15 -28.30 15.38
CA PRO A 321 4.65 -28.40 16.75
C PRO A 321 5.61 -29.09 17.72
N THR A 322 6.59 -29.85 17.24
CA THR A 322 7.55 -30.56 18.11
C THR A 322 8.54 -29.59 18.76
N ASN A 323 8.92 -28.54 18.03
CA ASN A 323 9.91 -27.55 18.46
C ASN A 323 9.27 -26.22 18.85
N PHE A 324 7.93 -26.16 18.91
CA PHE A 324 7.20 -25.02 19.41
C PHE A 324 7.37 -24.89 20.91
N ASN A 325 7.86 -23.73 21.35
CA ASN A 325 8.05 -23.37 22.75
C ASN A 325 7.28 -22.07 23.02
N GLY A 326 5.94 -22.14 23.05
CA GLY A 326 5.06 -21.01 23.31
C GLY A 326 5.19 -20.42 24.72
N LEU A 327 4.44 -19.35 24.99
CA LEU A 327 4.44 -18.66 26.27
C LEU A 327 3.93 -19.57 27.40
N ALA A 328 2.97 -20.45 27.11
CA ALA A 328 2.49 -21.43 28.08
C ALA A 328 3.59 -22.44 28.46
N ASN A 329 4.34 -22.95 27.47
CA ASN A 329 5.49 -23.85 27.69
C ASN A 329 6.60 -23.18 28.51
N GLN A 330 6.81 -21.89 28.29
CA GLN A 330 7.77 -21.05 29.01
C GLN A 330 7.26 -20.61 30.40
N SER A 331 6.08 -21.06 30.83
CA SER A 331 5.48 -20.74 32.13
C SER A 331 5.20 -19.24 32.35
N PHE A 332 4.89 -18.50 31.28
CA PHE A 332 4.40 -17.13 31.44
C PHE A 332 3.08 -17.13 32.25
N PRO A 333 2.92 -16.25 33.25
CA PRO A 333 1.75 -16.27 34.12
C PRO A 333 0.42 -16.12 33.36
N GLY A 334 -0.50 -17.06 33.55
CA GLY A 334 -1.87 -17.01 33.00
C GLY A 334 -1.99 -17.44 31.53
N TRP A 335 -0.88 -17.68 30.83
CA TRP A 335 -0.89 -18.14 29.45
C TRP A 335 -1.21 -19.63 29.35
N GLN A 336 -2.06 -19.98 28.39
CA GLN A 336 -2.51 -21.34 28.14
C GLN A 336 -2.56 -21.59 26.63
N VAL A 337 -2.24 -22.81 26.24
CA VAL A 337 -2.40 -23.27 24.85
C VAL A 337 -3.89 -23.36 24.53
N ALA A 338 -4.29 -22.72 23.43
CA ALA A 338 -5.67 -22.60 22.98
C ALA A 338 -5.97 -23.58 21.83
N GLY A 339 -5.85 -24.87 22.09
CA GLY A 339 -5.98 -25.91 21.07
C GLY A 339 -4.86 -26.93 21.17
N THR A 340 -4.67 -27.73 20.13
CA THR A 340 -3.51 -28.63 20.01
C THR A 340 -2.56 -28.04 18.96
N PRO A 341 -1.32 -27.66 19.33
CA PRO A 341 -0.33 -27.20 18.37
C PRO A 341 -0.18 -28.21 17.24
N SER A 342 -0.24 -27.73 16.01
CA SER A 342 -0.21 -28.56 14.80
C SER A 342 0.68 -27.95 13.74
N ALA A 343 0.81 -28.62 12.60
CA ALA A 343 1.50 -28.04 11.45
C ALA A 343 0.76 -26.81 10.86
N ASN A 344 -0.50 -26.60 11.24
CA ASN A 344 -1.36 -25.56 10.66
C ASN A 344 -1.70 -24.42 11.61
N ALA A 345 -1.54 -24.60 12.93
CA ALA A 345 -1.87 -23.57 13.91
C ALA A 345 -1.09 -23.69 15.21
N PHE A 346 -0.66 -22.53 15.73
CA PHE A 346 -0.24 -22.30 17.11
C PHE A 346 -1.08 -21.18 17.72
N ASP A 347 -1.83 -21.52 18.76
CA ASP A 347 -2.75 -20.60 19.42
C ASP A 347 -2.49 -20.59 20.92
N GLU A 348 -2.33 -19.41 21.50
CA GLU A 348 -2.26 -19.25 22.95
C GLU A 348 -3.05 -18.03 23.40
N LEU A 349 -3.60 -18.09 24.62
CA LEU A 349 -4.38 -16.99 25.20
C LEU A 349 -4.10 -16.84 26.69
N ASN A 350 -4.32 -15.63 27.21
CA ASN A 350 -4.37 -15.30 28.61
C ASN A 350 -5.72 -14.65 28.96
N ALA A 351 -6.60 -15.41 29.60
CA ALA A 351 -7.97 -14.95 29.89
C ALA A 351 -8.04 -13.97 31.08
N THR A 352 -6.96 -13.84 31.85
CA THR A 352 -6.97 -13.14 33.15
C THR A 352 -5.95 -12.02 33.27
N GLY A 353 -5.10 -11.84 32.26
CA GLY A 353 -4.05 -10.84 32.23
C GLY A 353 -3.55 -10.60 30.81
N SER A 354 -2.50 -9.80 30.70
CA SER A 354 -1.83 -9.47 29.44
C SER A 354 -0.32 -9.68 29.55
N LEU A 355 0.35 -9.71 28.41
CA LEU A 355 1.80 -9.64 28.27
C LEU A 355 2.15 -8.41 27.44
N ALA A 356 2.99 -7.54 27.97
CA ALA A 356 3.57 -6.46 27.18
C ALA A 356 4.63 -7.04 26.23
N LEU A 357 4.34 -7.08 24.93
CA LEU A 357 5.36 -7.24 23.90
C LEU A 357 6.08 -5.91 23.75
N ASP A 358 7.34 -5.85 24.18
CA ASP A 358 8.19 -4.69 23.98
C ASP A 358 9.21 -4.95 22.85
N GLY A 359 10.27 -4.13 22.79
CA GLY A 359 11.35 -4.31 21.80
C GLY A 359 12.16 -5.60 21.97
N SER A 360 11.97 -6.35 23.05
CA SER A 360 12.65 -7.62 23.33
C SER A 360 11.90 -8.78 22.67
N ALA A 361 12.56 -9.46 21.74
CA ALA A 361 11.98 -10.62 21.08
C ALA A 361 11.79 -11.81 22.04
N ILE A 362 10.59 -12.37 22.06
CA ILE A 362 10.27 -13.59 22.80
C ILE A 362 10.33 -14.76 21.82
N SER A 363 11.27 -15.67 22.03
CA SER A 363 11.42 -16.85 21.18
C SER A 363 10.24 -17.80 21.34
N LEU A 364 9.71 -18.28 20.22
CA LEU A 364 8.72 -19.36 20.15
C LEU A 364 9.38 -20.71 19.82
N GLY A 365 10.71 -20.79 19.83
CA GLY A 365 11.49 -21.96 19.41
C GLY A 365 11.70 -22.04 17.90
N ASN A 366 12.22 -23.19 17.46
CA ASN A 366 12.42 -23.51 16.03
C ASN A 366 11.12 -24.06 15.44
N ALA A 367 10.07 -23.24 15.51
CA ALA A 367 8.68 -23.62 15.30
C ALA A 367 8.22 -23.46 13.85
N PHE A 368 9.06 -22.94 12.94
CA PHE A 368 8.80 -22.92 11.51
C PHE A 368 9.34 -24.19 10.84
N ALA A 369 8.56 -24.75 9.92
CA ALA A 369 8.96 -25.86 9.06
C ALA A 369 9.23 -25.32 7.65
N ALA A 370 10.46 -25.46 7.17
CA ALA A 370 10.81 -25.05 5.82
C ALA A 370 9.98 -25.82 4.77
N PRO A 371 9.65 -25.18 3.64
CA PRO A 371 8.97 -25.86 2.54
C PRO A 371 9.72 -27.13 2.10
N THR A 372 8.97 -28.16 1.68
CA THR A 372 9.55 -29.43 1.20
C THR A 372 9.70 -29.48 -0.32
N GLU A 373 9.26 -28.45 -1.03
CA GLU A 373 9.35 -28.33 -2.49
C GLU A 373 9.75 -26.89 -2.87
N PHE A 374 10.55 -26.75 -3.93
CA PHE A 374 10.93 -25.45 -4.50
C PHE A 374 9.76 -24.76 -5.21
N GLY A 375 9.63 -23.45 -5.01
CA GLY A 375 8.57 -22.63 -5.59
C GLY A 375 7.29 -22.54 -4.74
N VAL A 376 7.22 -23.28 -3.63
CA VAL A 376 6.08 -23.24 -2.70
C VAL A 376 6.34 -22.18 -1.63
N SER A 377 5.73 -21.01 -1.76
CA SER A 377 5.89 -19.93 -0.78
C SER A 377 5.37 -20.36 0.60
N PRO A 378 6.13 -20.12 1.69
CA PRO A 378 5.63 -20.35 3.03
C PRO A 378 4.44 -19.42 3.34
N ASP A 379 3.32 -20.00 3.77
CA ASP A 379 2.11 -19.27 4.12
C ASP A 379 1.98 -19.15 5.64
N ILE A 380 2.43 -18.02 6.19
CA ILE A 380 2.31 -17.74 7.62
C ILE A 380 1.42 -16.52 7.78
N ASN A 381 0.34 -16.68 8.53
CA ASN A 381 -0.51 -15.59 8.98
C ASN A 381 -0.35 -15.43 10.49
N PHE A 382 -0.38 -14.18 10.96
CA PHE A 382 -0.23 -13.85 12.36
C PHE A 382 -1.31 -12.87 12.81
N GLU A 383 -2.02 -13.24 13.87
CA GLU A 383 -3.00 -12.39 14.54
C GLU A 383 -2.74 -12.36 16.04
N TYR A 384 -3.09 -11.25 16.68
CA TYR A 384 -3.01 -11.09 18.13
C TYR A 384 -4.22 -10.36 18.68
N ALA A 385 -4.56 -10.63 19.93
CA ALA A 385 -5.64 -9.96 20.63
C ALA A 385 -5.06 -9.01 21.68
N VAL A 386 -5.68 -7.84 21.84
CA VAL A 386 -5.35 -6.84 22.85
C VAL A 386 -6.53 -6.67 23.80
N ALA A 387 -6.26 -6.44 25.08
CA ALA A 387 -7.31 -6.21 26.07
C ALA A 387 -8.18 -5.00 25.70
N GLY A 388 -9.50 -5.20 25.65
CA GLY A 388 -10.46 -4.13 25.34
C GLY A 388 -10.77 -3.96 23.85
N GLU A 389 -10.06 -4.65 22.96
CA GLU A 389 -10.44 -4.78 21.55
C GLU A 389 -11.40 -5.96 21.36
N LEU A 390 -12.42 -5.77 20.51
CA LEU A 390 -13.46 -6.79 20.26
C LEU A 390 -13.06 -7.81 19.19
N GLN A 391 -12.07 -7.50 18.37
CA GLN A 391 -11.59 -8.31 17.26
C GLN A 391 -10.07 -8.45 17.37
N PRO A 392 -9.49 -9.58 16.92
CA PRO A 392 -8.05 -9.70 16.81
C PRO A 392 -7.52 -8.68 15.79
N THR A 393 -6.27 -8.27 15.99
CA THR A 393 -5.52 -7.45 15.05
C THR A 393 -4.58 -8.36 14.26
N THR A 394 -4.57 -8.19 12.93
CA THR A 394 -3.55 -8.79 12.07
C THR A 394 -2.19 -8.15 12.35
N GLY A 395 -1.21 -8.97 12.74
CA GLY A 395 0.16 -8.52 12.97
C GLY A 395 1.01 -8.59 11.70
N ILE A 396 2.26 -8.17 11.83
CA ILE A 396 3.24 -8.22 10.74
C ILE A 396 3.93 -9.59 10.77
N VAL A 397 4.03 -10.26 9.63
CA VAL A 397 4.90 -11.43 9.45
C VAL A 397 6.14 -10.98 8.69
N LYS A 398 7.31 -11.13 9.31
CA LYS A 398 8.58 -10.77 8.70
C LYS A 398 9.44 -12.00 8.54
N MET A 399 9.55 -12.47 7.31
CA MET A 399 10.38 -13.61 6.95
C MET A 399 11.80 -13.18 6.60
N SER A 400 12.77 -13.96 7.06
CA SER A 400 14.19 -13.82 6.75
C SER A 400 14.81 -15.18 6.50
N GLY A 401 16.07 -15.21 6.06
CA GLY A 401 16.79 -16.45 5.76
C GLY A 401 16.61 -16.92 4.32
N VAL A 402 17.25 -18.05 4.02
CA VAL A 402 17.49 -18.55 2.66
C VAL A 402 16.19 -18.89 1.94
N ALA A 403 15.16 -19.39 2.63
CA ALA A 403 13.88 -19.80 2.04
C ALA A 403 12.73 -18.81 2.30
N ALA A 404 13.02 -17.53 2.58
CA ALA A 404 12.00 -16.51 2.80
C ALA A 404 11.08 -16.31 1.57
N VAL A 405 11.60 -16.55 0.37
CA VAL A 405 10.84 -16.54 -0.90
C VAL A 405 10.55 -17.95 -1.40
N ASN A 406 11.49 -18.88 -1.19
CA ASN A 406 11.47 -20.24 -1.71
C ASN A 406 11.30 -20.31 -3.24
N ASN A 407 11.97 -19.43 -3.98
CA ASN A 407 11.94 -19.38 -5.44
C ASN A 407 13.29 -18.83 -5.98
N LEU A 408 13.46 -18.80 -7.30
CA LEU A 408 14.50 -18.00 -7.95
C LEU A 408 14.13 -16.53 -7.80
N LEU A 409 14.97 -15.78 -7.10
CA LEU A 409 14.76 -14.37 -6.77
C LEU A 409 15.70 -13.50 -7.61
N LEU A 410 15.13 -12.52 -8.30
CA LEU A 410 15.85 -11.40 -8.87
C LEU A 410 15.72 -10.21 -7.93
N LYS A 411 16.78 -9.91 -7.17
CA LYS A 411 16.86 -8.71 -6.34
C LYS A 411 17.43 -7.57 -7.18
N VAL A 412 16.84 -6.38 -7.10
CA VAL A 412 17.23 -5.22 -7.89
C VAL A 412 17.32 -3.99 -7.00
N ASP A 413 18.48 -3.35 -6.96
CA ASP A 413 18.64 -2.07 -6.30
C ASP A 413 18.33 -0.92 -7.28
N PRO A 414 17.16 -0.26 -7.17
CA PRO A 414 16.80 0.81 -8.09
C PRO A 414 17.61 2.09 -7.89
N ALA A 415 18.37 2.22 -6.79
CA ALA A 415 19.21 3.37 -6.51
C ALA A 415 20.59 3.27 -7.15
N THR A 416 21.15 2.05 -7.23
CA THR A 416 22.46 1.80 -7.85
C THR A 416 22.34 1.26 -9.28
N GLY A 417 21.25 0.56 -9.59
CA GLY A 417 21.07 -0.19 -10.85
C GLY A 417 21.50 -1.66 -10.74
N GLU A 418 22.07 -2.07 -9.60
CA GLU A 418 22.60 -3.42 -9.40
C GLU A 418 21.48 -4.47 -9.40
N GLY A 419 21.74 -5.61 -10.04
CA GLY A 419 20.90 -6.81 -10.01
C GLY A 419 21.62 -7.99 -9.36
N GLN A 420 20.86 -8.88 -8.73
CA GLN A 420 21.36 -10.14 -8.19
C GLN A 420 20.34 -11.25 -8.43
N LEU A 421 20.79 -12.35 -9.05
CA LEU A 421 20.02 -13.58 -9.17
C LEU A 421 20.36 -14.51 -8.00
N LYS A 422 19.38 -14.91 -7.21
CA LYS A 422 19.57 -15.73 -6.00
C LYS A 422 18.63 -16.92 -5.99
N ASN A 423 19.19 -18.10 -5.75
CA ASN A 423 18.39 -19.25 -5.33
C ASN A 423 17.94 -19.04 -3.88
N SER A 424 16.77 -18.42 -3.70
CA SER A 424 16.20 -18.13 -2.38
C SER A 424 15.40 -19.33 -1.86
N SER A 425 15.98 -20.52 -1.92
CA SER A 425 15.42 -21.77 -1.40
C SER A 425 16.47 -22.62 -0.71
N THR A 426 16.02 -23.60 0.08
CA THR A 426 16.88 -24.62 0.71
C THR A 426 17.25 -25.77 -0.21
N PHE A 427 16.85 -25.73 -1.49
CA PHE A 427 17.10 -26.78 -2.46
C PHE A 427 18.23 -26.36 -3.39
N ASP A 428 19.04 -27.33 -3.83
CA ASP A 428 19.81 -27.14 -5.04
C ASP A 428 18.83 -27.16 -6.23
N ILE A 429 18.92 -26.17 -7.10
CA ILE A 429 18.06 -26.07 -8.28
C ILE A 429 18.87 -26.21 -9.56
N GLU A 430 18.31 -26.95 -10.50
CA GLU A 430 18.85 -27.14 -11.85
C GLU A 430 18.15 -26.15 -12.77
N ILE A 431 18.89 -25.21 -13.38
CA ILE A 431 18.34 -24.24 -14.34
C ILE A 431 19.00 -24.38 -15.72
N LEU A 432 18.21 -24.18 -16.77
CA LEU A 432 18.65 -24.23 -18.17
C LEU A 432 18.55 -22.88 -18.88
N GLY A 433 18.07 -21.84 -18.21
CA GLY A 433 17.94 -20.51 -18.78
C GLY A 433 17.04 -19.63 -17.95
N TYR A 434 17.11 -18.33 -18.20
CA TYR A 434 16.23 -17.33 -17.64
C TYR A 434 15.99 -16.19 -18.62
N SER A 435 14.92 -15.45 -18.43
CA SER A 435 14.57 -14.25 -19.18
C SER A 435 14.01 -13.20 -18.22
N ILE A 436 14.67 -12.05 -18.18
CA ILE A 436 14.26 -10.86 -17.43
C ILE A 436 13.64 -9.91 -18.43
N VAL A 437 12.42 -9.45 -18.19
CA VAL A 437 11.66 -8.61 -19.14
C VAL A 437 11.24 -7.31 -18.48
N SER A 438 11.35 -6.19 -19.22
CA SER A 438 10.80 -4.88 -18.88
C SER A 438 9.92 -4.37 -20.01
N ASN A 439 8.64 -4.17 -19.75
CA ASN A 439 7.72 -3.60 -20.75
C ASN A 439 8.04 -2.13 -21.05
N SER A 440 8.63 -1.43 -20.08
CA SER A 440 8.98 -0.02 -20.15
C SER A 440 10.38 0.27 -20.70
N GLY A 441 11.20 -0.76 -20.94
CA GLY A 441 12.56 -0.58 -21.42
C GLY A 441 13.56 -0.18 -20.32
N SER A 442 13.39 -0.69 -19.09
CA SER A 442 14.19 -0.30 -17.92
C SER A 442 15.48 -1.12 -17.71
N LEU A 443 15.84 -2.01 -18.63
CA LEU A 443 17.05 -2.83 -18.55
C LEU A 443 18.24 -2.16 -19.24
N ASN A 444 19.45 -2.44 -18.75
CA ASN A 444 20.70 -1.95 -19.30
C ASN A 444 21.61 -3.12 -19.69
N GLU A 445 21.57 -3.48 -20.97
CA GLU A 445 22.38 -4.56 -21.55
C GLU A 445 23.89 -4.32 -21.47
N THR A 446 24.33 -3.06 -21.38
CA THR A 446 25.76 -2.72 -21.50
C THR A 446 26.54 -2.92 -20.21
N THR A 447 25.84 -2.93 -19.08
CA THR A 447 26.40 -3.10 -17.73
C THR A 447 25.86 -4.34 -17.03
N TRP A 448 25.02 -5.11 -17.74
CA TRP A 448 24.61 -6.44 -17.33
C TRP A 448 25.83 -7.37 -17.33
N THR A 449 25.97 -8.16 -16.26
CA THR A 449 26.96 -9.24 -16.16
C THR A 449 26.21 -10.56 -16.25
N SER A 450 26.42 -11.29 -17.35
CA SER A 450 25.74 -12.55 -17.64
C SER A 450 26.48 -13.76 -17.02
N LEU A 451 25.81 -14.92 -16.90
CA LEU A 451 26.46 -16.17 -16.50
C LEU A 451 27.46 -16.64 -17.58
N ALA A 452 27.19 -16.34 -18.84
CA ALA A 452 28.11 -16.56 -19.95
C ALA A 452 29.41 -15.75 -19.79
N ASP A 453 29.31 -14.48 -19.36
CA ASP A 453 30.47 -13.61 -19.09
C ASP A 453 31.35 -14.12 -17.94
N ASP A 454 30.75 -14.75 -16.91
CA ASP A 454 31.48 -15.38 -15.81
C ASP A 454 32.09 -16.75 -16.18
N SER A 455 32.16 -17.05 -17.49
CA SER A 455 32.71 -18.30 -18.03
C SER A 455 31.99 -19.56 -17.54
N THR A 456 30.71 -19.45 -17.18
CA THR A 456 29.89 -20.61 -16.81
C THR A 456 29.70 -21.50 -18.04
N PRO A 457 30.21 -22.75 -18.04
CA PRO A 457 30.26 -23.55 -19.26
C PRO A 457 28.86 -23.84 -19.84
N GLY A 458 28.67 -23.51 -21.11
CA GLY A 458 27.47 -23.87 -21.88
C GLY A 458 26.31 -22.87 -21.82
N TRP A 459 26.48 -21.73 -21.13
CA TRP A 459 25.53 -20.61 -21.17
C TRP A 459 25.81 -19.73 -22.39
N ASP A 460 24.75 -19.41 -23.12
CA ASP A 460 24.76 -18.46 -24.23
C ASP A 460 23.74 -17.35 -23.97
N GLU A 461 24.17 -16.10 -24.15
CA GLU A 461 23.28 -14.94 -24.15
C GLU A 461 22.29 -14.99 -25.32
N ALA A 462 21.04 -14.64 -25.06
CA ALA A 462 19.97 -14.67 -26.04
C ALA A 462 19.15 -13.38 -26.00
N ALA A 463 19.23 -12.61 -27.09
CA ALA A 463 18.37 -11.44 -27.36
C ALA A 463 18.30 -10.45 -26.18
N SER A 464 19.43 -9.82 -25.87
CA SER A 464 19.51 -8.74 -24.90
C SER A 464 19.22 -7.38 -25.55
N ASP A 465 18.34 -6.60 -24.93
CA ASP A 465 18.07 -5.20 -25.20
C ASP A 465 17.48 -4.50 -23.95
N ALA A 466 17.01 -3.26 -24.09
CA ALA A 466 16.42 -2.52 -22.97
C ALA A 466 15.13 -3.17 -22.41
N THR A 467 14.50 -4.07 -23.17
CA THR A 467 13.24 -4.74 -22.83
C THR A 467 13.41 -6.21 -22.42
N GLY A 468 14.55 -6.82 -22.69
CA GLY A 468 14.83 -8.20 -22.30
C GLY A 468 16.30 -8.47 -22.03
N LEU A 469 16.62 -9.22 -20.99
CA LEU A 469 17.94 -9.84 -20.77
C LEU A 469 17.70 -11.34 -20.57
N SER A 470 18.20 -12.17 -21.48
CA SER A 470 17.98 -13.61 -21.39
C SER A 470 19.24 -14.40 -21.63
N GLU A 471 19.34 -15.55 -20.98
CA GLU A 471 20.35 -16.56 -21.26
C GLU A 471 19.73 -17.94 -21.26
N LEU A 472 20.37 -18.86 -21.98
CA LEU A 472 19.98 -20.26 -22.01
C LEU A 472 21.18 -21.17 -22.17
N VAL A 473 21.01 -22.44 -21.80
CA VAL A 473 21.96 -23.52 -22.04
C VAL A 473 21.46 -24.34 -23.23
N PRO A 474 21.88 -24.05 -24.47
CA PRO A 474 21.29 -24.67 -25.66
C PRO A 474 21.69 -26.13 -25.82
N THR A 475 22.89 -26.48 -25.33
CA THR A 475 23.40 -27.85 -25.29
C THR A 475 24.26 -28.00 -24.04
N GLY A 476 23.89 -28.90 -23.12
CA GLY A 476 24.66 -29.06 -21.88
C GLY A 476 23.88 -29.74 -20.77
N SER A 477 24.51 -29.86 -19.60
CA SER A 477 23.82 -30.21 -18.36
C SER A 477 23.23 -28.94 -17.73
N PRO A 478 22.11 -29.03 -16.99
CA PRO A 478 21.61 -27.90 -16.23
C PRO A 478 22.67 -27.32 -15.30
N PHE A 479 22.61 -26.00 -15.13
CA PHE A 479 23.40 -25.33 -14.12
C PHE A 479 22.79 -25.58 -12.74
N VAL A 480 23.60 -26.08 -11.82
CA VAL A 480 23.17 -26.31 -10.45
C VAL A 480 23.46 -25.06 -9.64
N MET A 481 22.42 -24.30 -9.29
CA MET A 481 22.51 -23.27 -8.27
C MET A 481 22.25 -23.91 -6.92
N THR A 482 23.25 -23.90 -6.06
CA THR A 482 23.13 -24.46 -4.71
C THR A 482 22.18 -23.62 -3.85
N ALA A 483 21.63 -24.21 -2.79
CA ALA A 483 20.77 -23.51 -1.85
C ALA A 483 21.41 -22.20 -1.35
N GLY A 484 20.70 -21.07 -1.49
CA GLY A 484 21.17 -19.75 -1.07
C GLY A 484 22.18 -19.06 -1.99
N GLN A 485 22.67 -19.74 -3.03
CA GLN A 485 23.67 -19.19 -3.94
C GLN A 485 23.14 -17.97 -4.70
N SER A 486 23.99 -16.95 -4.81
CA SER A 486 23.71 -15.69 -5.51
C SER A 486 24.72 -15.43 -6.61
N PHE A 487 24.28 -14.74 -7.66
CA PHE A 487 25.10 -14.24 -8.76
C PHE A 487 24.82 -12.75 -8.94
N SER A 488 25.86 -11.93 -8.99
CA SER A 488 25.70 -10.53 -9.39
C SER A 488 25.34 -10.48 -10.88
N MET A 489 24.41 -9.60 -11.22
CA MET A 489 24.01 -9.33 -12.60
C MET A 489 24.54 -7.98 -13.09
N GLY A 490 25.47 -7.37 -12.35
CA GLY A 490 25.97 -6.02 -12.63
C GLY A 490 24.88 -4.96 -12.52
N ASP A 491 25.13 -3.78 -13.10
CA ASP A 491 24.18 -2.66 -13.11
C ASP A 491 23.13 -2.84 -14.22
N MET A 492 22.43 -3.97 -14.21
CA MET A 492 21.49 -4.36 -15.26
C MET A 492 20.18 -3.53 -15.29
N PHE A 493 19.91 -2.73 -14.26
CA PHE A 493 18.72 -1.88 -14.17
C PHE A 493 19.07 -0.41 -14.39
N THR A 494 18.28 0.28 -15.21
CA THR A 494 18.44 1.72 -15.42
C THR A 494 17.97 2.49 -14.19
N VAL A 495 18.85 3.22 -13.53
CA VAL A 495 18.49 4.07 -12.37
C VAL A 495 17.42 5.09 -12.77
N GLY A 496 16.31 5.09 -12.03
CA GLY A 496 15.12 5.90 -12.34
C GLY A 496 14.16 5.27 -13.36
N GLY A 497 14.47 4.07 -13.85
CA GLY A 497 13.58 3.25 -14.68
C GLY A 497 12.32 2.80 -13.93
N SER A 498 11.34 2.31 -14.67
CA SER A 498 10.11 1.78 -14.07
C SER A 498 10.39 0.45 -13.40
N LYS A 499 9.76 0.22 -12.24
CA LYS A 499 9.88 -1.03 -11.47
C LYS A 499 8.92 -2.09 -11.99
N ASP A 500 9.12 -2.53 -13.23
CA ASP A 500 8.18 -3.38 -13.97
C ASP A 500 8.78 -4.73 -14.40
N LEU A 501 9.90 -5.15 -13.79
CA LEU A 501 10.60 -6.35 -14.22
C LEU A 501 9.81 -7.61 -13.86
N THR A 502 9.85 -8.58 -14.78
CA THR A 502 9.46 -9.97 -14.54
C THR A 502 10.61 -10.90 -14.86
N ILE A 503 10.66 -12.06 -14.22
CA ILE A 503 11.64 -13.10 -14.54
C ILE A 503 10.95 -14.45 -14.73
N ASP A 504 11.23 -15.08 -15.87
CA ASP A 504 10.92 -16.48 -16.13
C ASP A 504 12.23 -17.28 -16.21
N PHE A 505 12.18 -18.55 -15.83
CA PHE A 505 13.33 -19.44 -15.89
C PHE A 505 12.91 -20.87 -16.23
N ILE A 506 13.86 -21.62 -16.77
CA ILE A 506 13.67 -23.03 -17.11
C ILE A 506 14.21 -23.86 -15.95
N TYR A 507 13.31 -24.30 -15.07
CA TYR A 507 13.60 -25.22 -13.99
C TYR A 507 13.66 -26.65 -14.55
N ALA A 508 14.76 -27.37 -14.32
CA ALA A 508 15.02 -28.63 -15.00
C ALA A 508 15.28 -29.82 -14.06
N PRO A 509 14.43 -30.07 -13.04
CA PRO A 509 14.67 -31.12 -12.07
C PRO A 509 14.73 -32.48 -12.79
N ALA A 510 15.81 -33.24 -12.54
CA ALA A 510 16.02 -34.55 -13.18
C ALA A 510 16.07 -34.49 -14.72
N GLY A 511 16.49 -33.34 -15.28
CA GLY A 511 16.72 -33.16 -16.71
C GLY A 511 15.48 -32.89 -17.56
N VAL A 512 14.31 -32.66 -16.96
CA VAL A 512 13.09 -32.25 -17.68
C VAL A 512 12.85 -30.76 -17.45
N GLY A 513 13.00 -29.95 -18.50
CA GLY A 513 12.82 -28.50 -18.44
C GLY A 513 11.35 -28.08 -18.38
N GLU A 514 11.01 -27.27 -17.38
CA GLU A 514 9.72 -26.62 -17.17
C GLU A 514 9.94 -25.12 -17.06
N ILE A 515 9.12 -24.31 -17.73
CA ILE A 515 9.14 -22.85 -17.55
C ILE A 515 8.41 -22.52 -16.25
N ARG A 516 9.07 -21.78 -15.36
CA ARG A 516 8.52 -21.26 -14.11
C ARG A 516 8.78 -19.77 -14.01
N GLN A 517 7.90 -19.08 -13.31
CA GLN A 517 8.07 -17.67 -13.00
C GLN A 517 8.85 -17.52 -11.69
N GLY A 518 9.91 -16.72 -11.71
CA GLY A 518 10.64 -16.34 -10.50
C GLY A 518 9.98 -15.15 -9.82
N VAL A 519 10.66 -14.61 -8.81
CA VAL A 519 10.19 -13.45 -8.05
C VAL A 519 11.14 -12.28 -8.29
N VAL A 520 10.60 -11.08 -8.48
CA VAL A 520 11.37 -9.84 -8.53
C VAL A 520 11.16 -9.06 -7.24
N GLN A 521 12.25 -8.60 -6.62
CA GLN A 521 12.20 -7.77 -5.43
C GLN A 521 13.09 -6.54 -5.60
N TYR A 522 12.49 -5.35 -5.46
CA TYR A 522 13.23 -4.10 -5.45
C TYR A 522 13.66 -3.69 -4.05
N GLY A 523 14.92 -3.31 -3.90
CA GLY A 523 15.48 -2.82 -2.64
C GLY A 523 17.00 -2.90 -2.63
N PRO A 524 17.64 -2.32 -1.61
CA PRO A 524 19.09 -2.37 -1.48
C PRO A 524 19.57 -3.82 -1.50
N ILE A 525 20.54 -4.11 -2.37
CA ILE A 525 21.22 -5.40 -2.38
C ILE A 525 22.32 -5.33 -1.32
N ASP A 526 22.29 -6.27 -0.37
CA ASP A 526 23.37 -6.37 0.59
C ASP A 526 24.62 -6.79 -0.20
N PRO A 527 25.75 -6.08 -0.07
CA PRO A 527 26.94 -6.40 -0.84
C PRO A 527 27.29 -7.86 -0.56
N MET A 528 27.45 -8.66 -1.62
CA MET A 528 27.88 -10.06 -1.48
C MET A 528 29.13 -10.07 -0.61
N THR A 529 29.02 -10.60 0.60
CA THR A 529 30.17 -10.70 1.49
C THR A 529 30.96 -11.92 1.02
N PRO A 530 32.15 -11.75 0.41
CA PRO A 530 32.87 -12.89 -0.13
C PRO A 530 33.17 -13.87 1.01
N GLY A 531 32.85 -15.15 0.83
CA GLY A 531 33.01 -16.16 1.87
C GLY A 531 31.75 -16.48 2.69
N ASP A 532 30.66 -15.74 2.53
CA ASP A 532 29.33 -16.10 3.05
C ASP A 532 28.74 -17.16 2.10
N PHE A 533 28.99 -18.43 2.43
CA PHE A 533 28.65 -19.56 1.58
C PHE A 533 27.30 -20.18 1.92
N ASN A 534 26.71 -19.82 3.06
CA ASN A 534 25.38 -20.28 3.45
C ASN A 534 24.30 -19.19 3.23
N GLY A 535 24.70 -17.97 2.88
CA GLY A 535 23.83 -16.85 2.55
C GLY A 535 23.14 -16.20 3.76
N ASP A 536 23.69 -16.36 4.97
CA ASP A 536 23.16 -15.81 6.22
C ASP A 536 23.71 -14.42 6.59
N SER A 537 24.53 -13.85 5.69
CA SER A 537 25.19 -12.54 5.83
C SER A 537 26.24 -12.47 6.93
N ALA A 538 26.65 -13.63 7.49
CA ALA A 538 27.87 -13.78 8.27
C ALA A 538 28.89 -14.64 7.52
N VAL A 539 30.16 -14.49 7.85
CA VAL A 539 31.23 -15.37 7.36
C VAL A 539 31.83 -16.09 8.56
N ASP A 540 31.35 -17.29 8.85
CA ASP A 540 31.71 -18.03 10.05
C ASP A 540 31.97 -19.54 9.80
N GLY A 541 32.00 -20.33 10.86
CA GLY A 541 32.29 -21.76 10.75
C GLY A 541 31.23 -22.54 9.97
N ALA A 542 29.99 -22.06 9.91
CA ALA A 542 28.92 -22.65 9.12
C ALA A 542 29.18 -22.50 7.62
N ASP A 543 29.70 -21.36 7.18
CA ASP A 543 30.13 -21.15 5.80
C ASP A 543 31.27 -22.08 5.42
N PHE A 544 32.25 -22.23 6.30
CA PHE A 544 33.33 -23.19 6.07
C PHE A 544 32.81 -24.61 5.91
N LEU A 545 31.83 -25.01 6.71
CA LEU A 545 31.19 -26.32 6.60
C LEU A 545 30.36 -26.46 5.31
N ALA A 546 29.70 -25.39 4.86
CA ALA A 546 29.00 -25.36 3.58
C ALA A 546 29.99 -25.56 2.42
N TRP A 547 31.11 -24.83 2.43
CA TRP A 547 32.19 -25.00 1.46
C TRP A 547 32.87 -26.36 1.51
N GLN A 548 33.09 -26.92 2.70
CA GLN A 548 33.67 -28.27 2.83
C GLN A 548 32.78 -29.35 2.21
N ARG A 549 31.46 -29.17 2.28
CA ARG A 549 30.49 -30.08 1.66
C ARG A 549 30.39 -29.86 0.16
N ASN A 550 30.55 -28.62 -0.29
CA ASN A 550 30.58 -28.27 -1.69
C ASN A 550 31.60 -27.16 -2.01
N PRO A 551 32.82 -27.51 -2.45
CA PRO A 551 33.83 -26.51 -2.78
C PRO A 551 33.48 -25.62 -3.99
N SER A 552 32.41 -25.92 -4.74
CA SER A 552 31.96 -25.10 -5.87
C SER A 552 31.15 -23.87 -5.44
N VAL A 553 30.79 -23.73 -4.17
CA VAL A 553 30.04 -22.56 -3.65
C VAL A 553 30.88 -21.28 -3.62
N GLY A 554 32.21 -21.38 -3.73
CA GLY A 554 33.10 -20.24 -3.83
C GLY A 554 34.54 -20.58 -3.45
N ASN A 555 35.41 -19.55 -3.38
CA ASN A 555 36.82 -19.76 -3.10
C ASN A 555 37.09 -19.73 -1.60
N LEU A 556 37.74 -20.77 -1.06
CA LEU A 556 38.13 -20.81 0.36
C LEU A 556 38.93 -19.56 0.79
N ALA A 557 39.69 -18.95 -0.12
CA ALA A 557 40.42 -17.73 0.16
C ALA A 557 39.50 -16.56 0.55
N ASP A 558 38.29 -16.50 -0.01
CA ASP A 558 37.30 -15.46 0.30
C ASP A 558 36.77 -15.64 1.72
N TRP A 559 36.45 -16.88 2.12
CA TRP A 559 36.11 -17.20 3.49
C TRP A 559 37.25 -16.88 4.47
N GLN A 560 38.48 -17.25 4.13
CA GLN A 560 39.65 -16.97 4.97
C GLN A 560 39.89 -15.46 5.15
N ALA A 561 39.65 -14.67 4.10
CA ALA A 561 39.83 -13.23 4.13
C ALA A 561 38.71 -12.50 4.91
N ASN A 562 37.52 -13.09 4.98
CA ASN A 562 36.34 -12.45 5.56
C ASN A 562 35.85 -13.13 6.84
N TYR A 563 36.48 -14.20 7.34
CA TYR A 563 36.06 -14.88 8.56
C TYR A 563 35.89 -13.92 9.75
N GLY A 564 34.68 -13.90 10.32
CA GLY A 564 34.28 -13.02 11.42
C GLY A 564 33.59 -11.73 10.99
N THR A 565 33.41 -11.47 9.68
CA THR A 565 32.51 -10.40 9.21
C THR A 565 31.04 -10.82 9.39
N GLY A 566 30.15 -9.87 9.70
CA GLY A 566 28.72 -10.12 9.87
C GLY A 566 28.31 -10.90 11.15
N ALA A 567 29.23 -11.61 11.79
CA ALA A 567 28.99 -12.27 13.07
C ALA A 567 28.68 -11.24 14.15
N ALA A 568 27.46 -11.29 14.72
CA ALA A 568 27.14 -10.55 15.93
C ALA A 568 28.18 -10.92 16.99
N THR A 569 28.95 -9.93 17.44
CA THR A 569 29.89 -10.10 18.55
C THR A 569 29.08 -10.40 19.80
N GLY A 570 28.79 -11.68 20.04
CA GLY A 570 28.33 -12.14 21.33
C GLY A 570 29.33 -11.62 22.36
N ALA A 571 28.86 -10.79 23.29
CA ALA A 571 29.71 -10.28 24.36
C ALA A 571 30.37 -11.48 25.03
N VAL A 572 31.67 -11.65 24.78
CA VAL A 572 32.46 -12.66 25.47
C VAL A 572 32.51 -12.20 26.91
N ALA A 573 31.57 -12.68 27.72
CA ALA A 573 31.68 -12.57 29.16
C ALA A 573 33.07 -13.12 29.50
N ALA A 574 33.92 -12.26 30.06
CA ALA A 574 35.29 -12.62 30.41
C ALA A 574 35.23 -13.93 31.19
N VAL A 575 35.68 -15.02 30.56
CA VAL A 575 35.77 -16.32 31.20
C VAL A 575 36.74 -16.13 32.36
N PRO A 576 36.30 -16.22 33.63
CA PRO A 576 37.21 -16.00 34.75
C PRO A 576 38.26 -17.09 34.71
N GLU A 577 39.52 -16.77 34.41
CA GLU A 577 40.59 -17.75 34.41
C GLU A 577 40.76 -18.31 35.84
N PRO A 578 40.50 -19.61 36.09
CA PRO A 578 40.60 -20.17 37.44
C PRO A 578 42.05 -20.27 37.96
N THR A 579 43.05 -20.04 37.10
CA THR A 579 44.48 -20.31 37.39
C THR A 579 45.17 -19.19 38.17
N THR A 580 44.73 -17.93 38.05
CA THR A 580 45.35 -16.80 38.78
C THR A 580 45.04 -16.84 40.28
N THR A 581 43.83 -17.22 40.68
CA THR A 581 43.48 -17.41 42.11
C THR A 581 44.28 -18.52 42.78
N TRP A 582 44.53 -19.63 42.08
CA TRP A 582 45.33 -20.74 42.61
C TRP A 582 46.83 -20.39 42.68
N LEU A 583 47.37 -19.68 41.69
CA LEU A 583 48.78 -19.24 41.72
C LEU A 583 49.03 -18.21 42.83
N VAL A 584 48.10 -17.28 43.06
CA VAL A 584 48.21 -16.31 44.17
C VAL A 584 48.05 -17.00 45.53
N ALA A 585 47.15 -17.97 45.65
CA ALA A 585 47.02 -18.76 46.88
C ALA A 585 48.29 -19.58 47.18
N CYS A 586 48.89 -20.22 46.18
CA CYS A 586 50.16 -20.94 46.32
C CYS A 586 51.32 -20.00 46.66
N ALA A 587 51.39 -18.82 46.05
CA ALA A 587 52.40 -17.81 46.37
C ALA A 587 52.25 -17.27 47.80
N ALA A 588 51.02 -17.04 48.26
CA ALA A 588 50.73 -16.58 49.62
C ALA A 588 51.10 -17.64 50.67
N LEU A 589 50.85 -18.93 50.39
CA LEU A 589 51.26 -20.04 51.25
C LEU A 589 52.79 -20.19 51.32
N ALA A 590 53.50 -20.03 50.20
CA ALA A 590 54.96 -20.07 50.15
C ALA A 590 55.59 -18.90 50.92
N LEU A 591 55.03 -17.69 50.81
CA LEU A 591 55.51 -16.51 51.55
C LEU A 591 55.18 -16.59 53.05
N GLY A 592 54.06 -17.23 53.42
CA GLY A 592 53.69 -17.52 54.81
C GLY A 592 54.65 -18.51 55.48
N ALA A 593 55.00 -19.60 54.79
CA ALA A 593 55.93 -20.62 55.30
C ALA A 593 57.35 -20.07 55.53
N CYS A 594 57.82 -19.17 54.66
CA CYS A 594 59.11 -18.49 54.80
C CYS A 594 59.17 -17.52 56.00
N ARG A 595 58.04 -16.95 56.43
CA ARG A 595 57.98 -16.09 57.63
C ARG A 595 58.05 -16.87 58.94
N THR A 596 57.50 -18.08 58.99
CA THR A 596 57.58 -18.94 60.18
C THR A 596 58.95 -19.59 60.39
N ALA A 597 59.71 -19.84 59.32
CA ALA A 597 61.07 -20.38 59.41
C ALA A 597 62.12 -19.38 59.95
N ARG A 598 61.80 -18.08 59.96
CA ARG A 598 62.70 -17.01 60.44
C ARG A 598 62.46 -16.61 61.91
N ARG A 599 61.53 -17.27 62.60
CA ARG A 599 61.16 -17.02 64.01
C ARG A 599 61.37 -18.23 64.94
N ARG A 600 62.19 -19.21 64.53
CA ARG A 600 62.69 -20.26 65.41
C ARG A 600 64.18 -20.11 65.64
#